data_AF-A0A8I1IE40-F1
#
_entry.id   AF-A0A8I1IE40-F1
#
_cell.length_a   1.000
_cell.length_b   1.000
_cell.length_c   1.000
_cell.angle_alpha   90.00
_cell.angle_beta   90.00
_cell.angle_gamma   90.00
#
_symmetry.space_group_name_H-M   'P 1'
#
loop_
_entity.id
_entity.type
_entity.pdbx_description
1 polymer ?
#
loop_
_entity_poly.entity_id
_entity_poly.type
_entity_poly.pdbx_seq_one_letter_code
_entity_poly.pdbx_strand_id
1 'polypeptide(L)'
;MPKIDDGLDDPPGQLDLLEEEEQRSSAGLAVERRFEILQSPLLPPQILAQYGEVVEGLPARLVEWTERESQHRRDMEIRAFEEARILRLRSQAIGAGVAGLGILVAGYVAVAGTGAGAPLVAGVIAIVSVGGPFAARLLAERWRGAATEASDRSDNKG
;
A
#
# COMPACT_ATOMS: atom_id res chain seq x y z
N MET A 1 -83.44 -37.77 -26.56
CA MET A 1 -83.09 -37.21 -27.88
C MET A 1 -81.64 -36.79 -27.86
N PRO A 2 -80.82 -37.15 -28.88
CA PRO A 2 -79.35 -37.21 -28.80
C PRO A 2 -78.63 -36.08 -29.57
N LYS A 3 -77.34 -35.88 -29.25
CA LYS A 3 -76.15 -35.53 -30.11
C LYS A 3 -74.92 -35.46 -29.17
N ILE A 4 -74.02 -36.45 -29.13
CA ILE A 4 -72.83 -36.67 -30.00
C ILE A 4 -71.93 -35.42 -29.98
N ASP A 5 -70.91 -35.37 -29.10
CA ASP A 5 -69.54 -35.93 -29.23
C ASP A 5 -68.61 -34.97 -29.98
N ASP A 6 -67.51 -34.61 -29.33
CA ASP A 6 -66.24 -34.29 -29.98
C ASP A 6 -65.17 -34.58 -28.93
N GLY A 7 -64.64 -35.80 -29.02
CA GLY A 7 -63.47 -36.23 -28.29
C GLY A 7 -62.26 -35.36 -28.61
N LEU A 8 -61.51 -35.05 -27.56
CA LEU A 8 -60.06 -35.02 -27.63
C LEU A 8 -59.58 -35.79 -26.40
N ASP A 9 -59.31 -37.08 -26.60
CA ASP A 9 -58.52 -37.88 -25.69
C ASP A 9 -57.11 -37.26 -25.64
N ASP A 10 -56.86 -36.35 -24.71
CA ASP A 10 -55.49 -36.05 -24.30
C ASP A 10 -54.96 -37.30 -23.59
N PRO A 11 -53.91 -37.97 -24.10
CA PRO A 11 -53.34 -39.10 -23.41
C PRO A 11 -52.82 -38.64 -22.03
N PRO A 12 -53.29 -39.21 -20.91
CA PRO A 12 -52.75 -38.88 -19.60
C PRO A 12 -51.32 -39.43 -19.53
N GLY A 13 -50.33 -38.54 -19.53
CA GLY A 13 -48.94 -38.93 -19.28
C GLY A 13 -47.85 -38.22 -20.10
N GLN A 14 -48.17 -37.23 -20.93
CA GLN A 14 -47.11 -36.47 -21.63
C GLN A 14 -46.53 -35.30 -20.81
N LEU A 15 -47.23 -34.78 -19.79
CA LEU A 15 -46.69 -33.69 -18.96
C LEU A 15 -45.70 -34.20 -17.90
N ASP A 16 -45.98 -35.35 -17.29
CA ASP A 16 -45.10 -35.93 -16.25
C ASP A 16 -43.72 -36.34 -16.80
N LEU A 17 -43.65 -36.80 -18.06
CA LEU A 17 -42.39 -37.21 -18.68
C LEU A 17 -41.51 -36.03 -19.10
N LEU A 18 -42.09 -34.87 -19.39
CA LEU A 18 -41.34 -33.66 -19.72
C LEU A 18 -40.79 -32.98 -18.46
N GLU A 19 -41.51 -33.05 -17.34
CA GLU A 19 -41.03 -32.54 -16.04
C GLU A 19 -39.87 -33.38 -15.48
N GLU A 20 -39.89 -34.71 -15.68
CA GLU A 20 -38.78 -35.58 -15.25
C GLU A 20 -37.49 -35.39 -16.07
N GLU A 21 -37.59 -35.08 -17.37
CA GLU A 21 -36.42 -34.78 -18.22
C GLU A 21 -35.81 -33.41 -17.89
N GLU A 22 -36.64 -32.40 -17.58
CA GLU A 22 -36.16 -31.08 -17.17
C GLU A 22 -35.49 -31.12 -15.78
N GLN A 23 -35.99 -31.95 -14.87
CA GLN A 23 -35.37 -32.19 -13.56
C GLN A 23 -34.06 -32.98 -13.66
N ARG A 24 -33.92 -33.92 -14.59
CA ARG A 24 -32.65 -34.63 -14.82
C ARG A 24 -31.59 -33.77 -15.50
N SER A 25 -31.99 -32.78 -16.29
CA SER A 25 -31.07 -31.85 -16.98
C SER A 25 -30.52 -30.75 -16.06
N SER A 26 -31.18 -30.48 -14.93
CA SER A 26 -30.75 -29.47 -13.94
C SER A 26 -29.81 -30.01 -12.84
N ALA A 27 -29.31 -31.24 -12.98
CA ALA A 27 -28.16 -31.73 -12.21
C ALA A 27 -26.86 -31.08 -12.74
N GLY A 28 -26.82 -29.75 -12.73
CA GLY A 28 -25.63 -28.97 -12.97
C GLY A 28 -24.58 -29.39 -11.94
N LEU A 29 -23.46 -29.92 -12.42
CA LEU A 29 -22.24 -30.12 -11.65
C LEU A 29 -21.87 -28.78 -10.99
N ALA A 30 -22.28 -28.60 -9.74
CA ALA A 30 -21.88 -27.49 -8.91
C ALA A 30 -20.40 -27.67 -8.56
N VAL A 31 -19.52 -27.06 -9.35
CA VAL A 31 -18.08 -27.01 -9.06
C VAL A 31 -17.87 -25.94 -7.98
N GLU A 32 -17.86 -26.36 -6.71
CA GLU A 32 -17.48 -25.50 -5.60
C GLU A 32 -15.96 -25.24 -5.66
N ARG A 33 -15.56 -24.08 -6.19
CA ARG A 33 -14.15 -23.65 -6.13
C ARG A 33 -13.86 -23.05 -4.77
N ARG A 34 -13.19 -23.81 -3.92
CA ARG A 34 -12.65 -23.31 -2.65
C ARG A 34 -11.35 -22.55 -2.93
N PHE A 35 -11.36 -21.24 -2.70
CA PHE A 35 -10.15 -20.42 -2.70
C PHE A 35 -9.64 -20.33 -1.26
N GLU A 36 -8.46 -20.89 -0.99
CA GLU A 36 -7.78 -20.72 0.29
C GLU A 36 -6.77 -19.57 0.16
N ILE A 37 -7.11 -18.43 0.75
CA ILE A 37 -6.19 -17.28 0.82
C ILE A 37 -5.21 -17.55 1.96
N LEU A 38 -3.99 -17.94 1.58
CA LEU A 38 -2.90 -18.18 2.52
C LEU A 38 -2.20 -16.86 2.85
N GLN A 39 -2.34 -16.40 4.10
CA GLN A 39 -1.72 -15.16 4.59
C GLN A 39 -0.38 -15.38 5.30
N SER A 40 0.13 -16.62 5.30
CA SER A 40 1.41 -16.95 5.95
C SER A 40 2.53 -16.95 4.91
N PRO A 41 3.71 -16.38 5.22
CA PRO A 41 4.90 -16.48 4.37
C PRO A 41 5.40 -17.94 4.26
N LEU A 42 5.00 -18.78 5.22
CA LEU A 42 5.20 -20.23 5.19
C LEU A 42 3.93 -20.94 4.75
N LEU A 43 4.08 -21.91 3.85
CA LEU A 43 2.98 -22.78 3.43
C LEU A 43 2.45 -23.60 4.63
N PRO A 44 1.18 -24.04 4.62
CA PRO A 44 0.65 -24.92 5.64
C PRO A 44 1.49 -26.18 5.78
N PRO A 45 1.63 -26.72 7.00
CA PRO A 45 2.49 -27.89 7.26
C PRO A 45 2.06 -29.12 6.45
N GLN A 46 0.75 -29.26 6.15
CA GLN A 46 0.24 -30.36 5.33
C GLN A 46 0.75 -30.27 3.88
N ILE A 47 0.86 -29.06 3.32
CA ILE A 47 1.36 -28.84 1.96
C ILE A 47 2.89 -28.94 1.94
N LEU A 48 3.57 -28.43 2.97
CA LEU A 48 5.02 -28.59 3.13
C LEU A 48 5.43 -30.05 3.18
N ALA A 49 4.67 -30.92 3.85
CA ALA A 49 4.96 -32.36 3.91
C ALA A 49 4.93 -33.00 2.50
N GLN A 50 3.97 -32.64 1.66
CA GLN A 50 3.84 -33.15 0.28
C GLN A 50 5.06 -32.78 -0.59
N TYR A 51 5.67 -31.61 -0.37
CA TYR A 51 6.91 -31.25 -1.07
C TYR A 51 8.08 -32.17 -0.70
N GLY A 52 8.09 -32.70 0.52
CA GLY A 52 9.09 -33.66 0.99
C GLY A 52 8.95 -35.04 0.34
N GLU A 53 7.73 -35.40 -0.12
CA GLU A 53 7.47 -36.64 -0.85
C GLU A 53 8.03 -36.59 -2.29
N VAL A 54 8.12 -35.40 -2.88
CA VAL A 54 8.69 -35.20 -4.24
C VAL A 54 10.20 -35.01 -4.20
N VAL A 55 10.69 -34.18 -3.26
CA VAL A 55 12.11 -33.87 -3.11
C VAL A 55 12.48 -33.93 -1.63
N GLU A 56 13.33 -34.89 -1.28
CA GLU A 56 13.77 -35.09 0.09
C GLU A 56 14.48 -33.84 0.65
N GLY A 57 14.10 -33.42 1.86
CA GLY A 57 14.68 -32.26 2.54
C GLY A 57 14.26 -30.88 2.00
N LEU A 58 13.45 -30.83 0.92
CA LEU A 58 12.91 -29.57 0.40
C LEU A 58 12.10 -28.76 1.41
N PRO A 59 11.27 -29.35 2.29
CA PRO A 59 10.48 -28.58 3.26
C PRO A 59 11.34 -27.77 4.22
N ALA A 60 12.45 -28.36 4.70
CA ALA A 60 13.40 -27.67 5.57
C ALA A 60 14.09 -26.51 4.86
N ARG A 61 14.49 -26.69 3.59
CA ARG A 61 15.11 -25.64 2.78
C ARG A 61 14.15 -24.49 2.48
N LEU A 62 12.87 -24.79 2.21
CA LEU A 62 11.84 -23.79 2.00
C LEU A 62 11.65 -22.93 3.25
N VAL A 63 11.56 -23.55 4.42
CA VAL A 63 11.47 -22.84 5.70
C VAL A 63 12.69 -21.93 5.90
N GLU A 64 13.89 -22.44 5.63
CA GLU A 64 15.13 -21.67 5.76
C GLU A 64 15.17 -20.48 4.79
N TRP A 65 14.75 -20.67 3.53
CA TRP A 65 14.69 -19.60 2.54
C TRP A 65 13.68 -18.52 2.93
N THR A 66 12.49 -18.92 3.39
CA THR A 66 11.47 -17.99 3.85
C THR A 66 11.93 -17.21 5.09
N GLU A 67 12.63 -17.85 6.02
CA GLU A 67 13.17 -17.16 7.20
C GLU A 67 14.28 -16.18 6.79
N ARG A 68 15.19 -16.57 5.88
CA ARG A 68 16.22 -15.66 5.35
C ARG A 68 15.62 -14.46 4.63
N GLU A 69 14.59 -14.67 3.83
CA GLU A 69 13.87 -13.59 3.15
C GLU A 69 13.18 -12.66 4.15
N SER A 70 12.55 -13.22 5.19
CA SER A 70 11.91 -12.46 6.27
C SER A 70 12.92 -11.66 7.09
N GLN A 71 14.10 -12.23 7.36
CA GLN A 71 15.22 -11.51 7.99
C GLN A 71 15.73 -10.38 7.10
N HIS A 72 15.93 -10.67 5.80
CA HIS A 72 16.39 -9.66 4.85
C HIS A 72 15.44 -8.45 4.75
N ARG A 73 14.12 -8.68 4.72
CA ARG A 73 13.13 -7.59 4.73
C ARG A 73 13.19 -6.78 6.02
N ARG A 74 13.24 -7.43 7.18
CA ARG A 74 13.40 -6.75 8.47
C ARG A 74 14.67 -5.92 8.51
N ASP A 75 15.78 -6.44 8.01
CA ASP A 75 17.04 -5.70 7.92
C ASP A 75 16.94 -4.47 7.02
N MET A 76 16.26 -4.58 5.87
CA MET A 76 16.02 -3.44 4.99
C MET A 76 15.12 -2.40 5.66
N GLU A 77 14.06 -2.82 6.35
CA GLU A 77 13.17 -1.93 7.11
C GLU A 77 13.95 -1.18 8.21
N ILE A 78 14.81 -1.89 8.96
CA ILE A 78 15.66 -1.30 10.00
C ILE A 78 16.62 -0.27 9.40
N ARG A 79 17.29 -0.62 8.29
CA ARG A 79 18.23 0.30 7.61
C ARG A 79 17.53 1.54 7.09
N ALA A 80 16.37 1.38 6.44
CA ALA A 80 15.56 2.50 5.96
C ALA A 80 15.13 3.43 7.11
N PHE A 81 14.77 2.86 8.26
CA PHE A 81 14.41 3.63 9.44
C PHE A 81 15.61 4.39 10.03
N GLU A 82 16.78 3.75 10.14
CA GLU A 82 17.98 4.39 10.67
C GLU A 82 18.48 5.52 9.75
N GLU A 83 18.45 5.31 8.43
CA GLU A 83 18.79 6.37 7.46
C GLU A 83 17.85 7.57 7.58
N ALA A 84 16.54 7.34 7.70
CA ALA A 84 15.56 8.38 7.92
C ALA A 84 15.82 9.13 9.24
N ARG A 85 16.20 8.40 10.30
CA ARG A 85 16.55 8.99 11.60
C ARG A 85 17.80 9.86 11.53
N ILE A 86 18.87 9.39 10.89
CA ILE A 86 20.11 10.16 10.72
C ILE A 86 19.84 11.44 9.91
N LEU A 87 19.07 11.34 8.82
CA LEU A 87 18.72 12.49 8.00
C LEU A 87 17.88 13.51 8.78
N ARG A 88 16.94 13.04 9.61
CA ARG A 88 16.14 13.89 10.49
C ARG A 88 17.02 14.63 11.51
N LEU A 89 17.94 13.92 12.17
CA LEU A 89 18.85 14.53 13.15
C LEU A 89 19.75 15.60 12.50
N ARG A 90 20.31 15.31 11.32
CA ARG A 90 21.13 16.27 10.57
C ARG A 90 20.32 17.52 10.16
N SER A 91 19.12 17.33 9.62
CA SER A 91 18.27 18.47 9.23
C SER A 91 17.83 19.33 10.42
N GLN A 92 17.57 18.72 11.57
CA GLN A 92 17.25 19.45 12.80
C GLN A 92 18.45 20.25 13.31
N ALA A 93 19.64 19.67 13.31
CA ALA A 93 20.86 20.36 13.74
C ALA A 93 21.18 21.57 12.83
N ILE A 94 21.08 21.39 11.51
CA ILE A 94 21.28 22.49 10.55
C ILE A 94 20.20 23.56 10.73
N GLY A 95 18.94 23.17 10.86
CA GLY A 95 17.83 24.10 11.08
C GLY A 95 18.00 24.93 12.36
N ALA A 96 18.42 24.28 13.44
CA ALA A 96 18.72 24.96 14.71
C ALA A 96 19.89 25.94 14.56
N GLY A 97 20.94 25.57 13.82
CA GLY A 97 22.07 26.46 13.53
C GLY A 97 21.66 27.70 12.73
N VAL A 98 20.86 27.53 11.69
CA VAL A 98 20.33 28.64 10.87
C VAL A 98 19.43 29.56 11.69
N ALA A 99 18.54 29.00 12.50
CA ALA A 99 17.67 29.76 13.39
C ALA A 99 18.48 30.56 14.43
N GLY A 100 19.47 29.91 15.06
CA GLY A 100 20.36 30.56 16.03
C GLY A 100 21.15 31.71 15.42
N LEU A 101 21.75 31.51 14.24
CA LEU A 101 22.47 32.56 13.53
C LEU A 101 21.56 33.73 13.16
N GLY A 102 20.34 33.45 12.72
CA GLY A 102 19.33 34.47 12.46
C GLY A 102 18.95 35.30 13.67
N ILE A 103 18.77 34.66 14.83
CA ILE A 103 18.51 35.35 16.10
C ILE A 103 19.70 36.23 16.50
N LEU A 104 20.93 35.76 16.33
CA LEU A 104 22.13 36.56 16.61
C LEU A 104 22.21 37.80 15.72
N VAL A 105 21.94 37.65 14.43
CA VAL A 105 21.91 38.77 13.47
C VAL A 105 20.79 39.74 13.82
N ALA A 106 19.60 39.25 14.14
CA ALA A 106 18.47 40.08 14.57
C ALA A 106 18.81 40.87 15.84
N GLY A 107 19.41 40.23 16.84
CA GLY A 107 19.86 40.88 18.07
C GLY A 107 20.91 41.95 17.81
N TYR A 108 21.89 41.66 16.94
CA TYR A 108 22.90 42.64 16.54
C TYR A 108 22.27 43.87 15.86
N VAL A 109 21.36 43.66 14.91
CA VAL A 109 20.65 44.75 14.21
C VAL A 109 19.79 45.58 15.17
N ALA A 110 19.17 44.94 16.17
CA ALA A 110 18.37 45.64 17.17
C ALA A 110 19.20 46.56 18.07
N VAL A 111 20.46 46.21 18.37
CA VAL A 111 21.35 46.99 19.26
C VAL A 111 22.19 48.00 18.48
N ALA A 112 22.75 47.61 17.33
CA ALA A 112 23.63 48.46 16.52
C ALA A 112 22.87 49.38 15.54
N GLY A 113 21.58 49.13 15.31
CA GLY A 113 20.76 49.91 14.39
C GLY A 113 20.38 51.27 14.96
N THR A 114 20.75 52.35 14.24
CA THR A 114 20.50 53.74 14.67
C THR A 114 19.14 54.30 14.23
N GLY A 115 18.33 53.53 13.50
CA GLY A 115 17.04 53.96 12.96
C GLY A 115 15.85 53.40 13.72
N ALA A 116 14.74 54.16 13.78
CA ALA A 116 13.49 53.73 14.41
C ALA A 116 12.89 52.44 13.81
N GLY A 117 13.29 52.05 12.59
CA GLY A 117 12.91 50.80 11.94
C GLY A 117 13.77 49.58 12.29
N ALA A 118 14.91 49.75 12.97
CA ALA A 118 15.80 48.65 13.37
C ALA A 118 15.09 47.51 14.15
N PRO A 119 14.20 47.78 15.14
CA PRO A 119 13.48 46.71 15.84
C PRO A 119 12.50 45.94 14.93
N LEU A 120 11.88 46.61 13.94
CA LEU A 120 11.00 45.95 12.98
C LEU A 120 11.80 44.99 12.07
N VAL A 121 12.95 45.45 11.56
CA VAL A 121 13.83 44.63 10.71
C VAL A 121 14.37 43.42 11.49
N ALA A 122 14.80 43.62 12.74
CA ALA A 122 15.23 42.53 13.62
C ALA A 122 14.11 41.49 13.84
N GLY A 123 12.87 41.94 14.06
CA GLY A 123 11.71 41.06 14.23
C GLY A 123 11.44 40.20 12.98
N VAL A 124 11.49 40.79 11.79
CA VAL A 124 11.29 40.04 10.54
C VAL A 124 12.39 38.99 10.33
N ILE A 125 13.65 39.36 10.57
CA ILE A 125 14.78 38.43 10.46
C ILE A 125 14.57 37.23 11.41
N ALA A 126 14.22 37.49 12.67
CA ALA A 126 14.00 36.42 13.64
C ALA A 126 12.87 35.46 13.22
N ILE A 127 11.73 35.99 12.75
CA ILE A 127 10.59 35.18 12.28
C ILE A 127 11.01 34.32 11.08
N VAL A 128 11.66 34.92 10.08
CA VAL A 128 12.08 34.22 8.87
C VAL A 128 13.15 33.17 9.16
N SER A 129 14.07 33.42 10.08
CA SER A 129 15.11 32.45 10.43
C SER A 129 14.56 31.22 11.16
N VAL A 130 13.48 31.37 11.93
CA VAL A 130 12.82 30.23 12.59
C VAL A 130 11.84 29.52 11.65
N GLY A 131 11.02 30.27 10.91
CA GLY A 131 9.99 29.71 10.02
C GLY A 131 10.51 29.23 8.67
N GLY A 132 11.60 29.83 8.17
CA GLY A 132 12.18 29.57 6.85
C GLY A 132 12.60 28.11 6.64
N PRO A 133 13.34 27.47 7.56
CA PRO A 133 13.69 26.05 7.44
C PRO A 133 12.46 25.13 7.35
N PHE A 134 11.38 25.45 8.08
CA PHE A 134 10.12 24.69 8.02
C PHE A 134 9.42 24.86 6.67
N ALA A 135 9.30 26.10 6.19
CA ALA A 135 8.70 26.40 4.89
C ALA A 135 9.49 25.76 3.73
N ALA A 136 10.82 25.81 3.79
CA ALA A 136 11.70 25.17 2.81
C ALA A 136 11.51 23.65 2.76
N ARG A 137 11.33 23.01 3.93
CA ARG A 137 11.03 21.59 4.01
C ARG A 137 9.69 21.25 3.36
N LEU A 138 8.63 21.99 3.68
CA LEU A 138 7.30 21.76 3.10
C LEU A 138 7.30 21.93 1.58
N LEU A 139 8.02 22.94 1.08
CA LEU A 139 8.15 23.17 -0.36
C LEU A 139 8.94 22.05 -1.05
N ALA A 140 10.02 21.57 -0.42
CA ALA A 140 10.81 20.46 -0.94
C ALA A 140 10.01 19.15 -1.01
N GLU A 141 9.13 18.88 -0.03
CA GLU A 141 8.23 17.73 -0.06
C GLU A 141 7.23 17.82 -1.22
N ARG A 142 6.65 19.00 -1.49
CA ARG A 142 5.75 19.21 -2.63
C ARG A 142 6.42 18.97 -3.98
N TRP A 143 7.66 19.44 -4.17
CA TRP A 143 8.36 19.29 -5.44
C TRP A 143 8.83 17.85 -5.70
N ARG A 144 9.17 17.10 -4.65
CA ARG A 144 9.48 15.66 -4.79
C ARG A 144 8.28 14.88 -5.32
N GLY A 145 7.07 15.16 -4.83
CA GLY A 145 5.85 14.51 -5.33
C GLY A 145 5.62 14.75 -6.83
N ALA A 146 5.79 16.01 -7.28
CA ALA A 146 5.62 16.37 -8.69
C ALA A 146 6.66 15.73 -9.62
N ALA A 147 7.89 15.53 -9.15
CA ALA A 147 8.95 14.88 -9.93
C ALA A 147 8.66 13.40 -10.19
N THR A 148 8.08 12.69 -9.21
CA THR A 148 7.71 11.28 -9.35
C THR A 148 6.59 11.09 -10.37
N GLU A 149 5.58 11.96 -10.39
CA GLU A 149 4.47 11.89 -11.36
C GLU A 149 4.93 12.15 -12.81
N ALA A 150 5.94 13.00 -13.00
CA ALA A 150 6.50 13.29 -14.32
C ALA A 150 7.29 12.09 -14.88
N SER A 151 7.99 11.35 -14.01
CA SER A 151 8.71 10.13 -14.33
C SER A 151 7.75 9.03 -14.81
N ASP A 152 6.72 8.70 -14.02
CA ASP A 152 5.74 7.65 -14.36
C ASP A 152 5.01 7.92 -15.69
N ARG A 153 4.73 9.18 -15.99
CA ARG A 153 4.05 9.57 -17.25
C ARG A 153 4.97 9.43 -18.48
N SER A 154 6.28 9.46 -18.29
CA SER A 154 7.24 9.25 -19.38
C SER A 154 7.47 7.77 -19.67
N ASP A 155 7.43 6.90 -18.65
CA ASP A 155 7.63 5.46 -18.78
C ASP A 155 6.41 4.76 -19.41
N ASN A 156 5.19 5.24 -19.12
CA ASN A 156 3.94 4.74 -19.71
C ASN A 156 3.69 5.18 -21.17
N LYS A 157 4.67 5.80 -21.84
CA LYS A 157 4.58 6.22 -23.25
C LYS A 157 5.53 5.46 -24.18
N GLY A 158 6.28 4.48 -23.67
CA GLY A 158 7.10 3.53 -24.44
C GLY A 158 6.38 2.21 -24.66
#